data_AF-A0A378UT76-F1
#
_entry.id   AF-A0A378UT76-F1
#
_cell.length_a   1.000
_cell.length_b   1.000
_cell.length_c   1.000
_cell.angle_alpha   90.00
_cell.angle_beta   90.00
_cell.angle_gamma   90.00
#
_symmetry.space_group_name_H-M   'P 1'
#
loop_
_entity.id
_entity.type
_entity.pdbx_description
1 polymer ?
#
loop_
_entity_poly.entity_id
_entity_poly.type
_entity_poly.pdbx_seq_one_letter_code
_entity_poly.pdbx_strand_id
1 'polypeptide(L)' 'MKKLAIFTITLLSLTACKQETYTVDFLKENEQKRNEVLEACKQNKQSDENCNNANEAQTRIKSEEFKKSMFEKPNSK' A
#
# COMPACT_ATOMS: atom_id res chain seq x y z
N MET A 1 -45.04 28.64 20.12
CA MET A 1 -44.56 27.30 20.54
C MET A 1 -43.79 26.65 19.39
N LYS A 2 -42.55 26.23 19.67
CA LYS A 2 -41.72 25.19 19.03
C LYS A 2 -41.68 25.10 17.49
N LYS A 3 -40.71 25.77 16.87
CA LYS A 3 -40.13 25.34 15.59
C LYS A 3 -39.05 24.31 15.92
N LEU A 4 -39.38 23.02 15.76
CA LEU A 4 -38.44 21.92 15.99
C LEU A 4 -37.51 21.84 14.77
N ALA A 5 -36.35 22.49 14.84
CA ALA A 5 -35.29 22.31 13.87
C ALA A 5 -34.68 20.92 14.08
N ILE A 6 -35.11 19.95 13.26
CA ILE A 6 -34.52 18.62 13.22
C ILE A 6 -33.19 18.75 12.48
N PHE A 7 -32.11 19.04 13.22
CA PHE A 7 -30.76 18.84 12.75
C PHE A 7 -30.49 17.33 12.74
N THR A 8 -30.70 16.70 11.58
CA THR A 8 -30.16 15.36 11.31
C THR A 8 -28.64 15.48 11.26
N ILE A 9 -28.01 15.27 12.42
CA ILE A 9 -26.59 14.98 12.52
C ILE A 9 -26.43 13.61 11.87
N THR A 10 -26.11 13.60 10.58
CA THR A 10 -25.66 12.40 9.89
C THR A 10 -24.31 12.06 10.50
N LEU A 11 -24.29 11.14 11.47
CA LEU A 11 -23.07 10.54 11.95
C LEU A 11 -22.40 9.88 10.74
N LEU A 12 -21.38 10.55 10.20
CA LEU A 12 -20.34 9.91 9.41
C LEU A 12 -19.68 8.89 10.34
N SER A 13 -20.25 7.69 10.38
CA SER A 13 -19.55 6.52 10.89
C SER A 13 -18.38 6.28 9.93
N LEU A 14 -17.28 7.01 10.16
CA LEU A 14 -15.95 6.56 9.79
C LEU A 14 -15.78 5.24 10.54
N THR A 15 -16.21 4.17 9.91
CA THR A 15 -15.74 2.84 10.26
C THR A 15 -14.23 2.95 10.13
N ALA A 16 -13.55 3.04 11.27
CA ALA A 16 -12.13 2.80 11.34
C ALA A 16 -11.97 1.33 10.98
N CYS A 17 -12.03 1.03 9.68
CA CYS A 17 -11.65 -0.25 9.12
C CYS A 17 -10.21 -0.41 9.53
N LYS A 18 -9.97 -1.21 10.57
CA LYS A 18 -8.64 -1.59 10.99
C LYS A 18 -8.10 -2.47 9.86
N GLN A 19 -7.51 -1.82 8.87
CA GLN A 19 -6.90 -2.49 7.74
C GLN A 19 -5.76 -3.36 8.27
N GLU A 20 -5.70 -4.57 7.77
CA GLU A 20 -4.59 -5.48 8.05
C GLU A 20 -3.27 -4.80 7.63
N THR A 21 -2.30 -4.80 8.54
CA THR A 21 -0.95 -4.30 8.25
C THR A 21 -0.14 -5.41 7.60
N TYR A 22 0.40 -5.15 6.41
CA TYR A 22 1.27 -6.07 5.69
C TYR A 22 2.73 -5.68 5.90
N THR A 23 3.59 -6.66 6.21
CA THR A 23 5.03 -6.41 6.36
C THR A 23 5.72 -6.21 5.01
N VAL A 24 6.88 -5.55 5.03
CA VAL A 24 7.73 -5.39 3.83
C VAL A 24 8.07 -6.75 3.21
N ASP A 25 8.48 -7.73 4.03
CA ASP A 25 8.90 -9.05 3.54
C ASP A 25 7.76 -9.80 2.85
N PHE A 26 6.56 -9.77 3.44
CA PHE A 26 5.37 -10.37 2.83
C PHE A 26 5.07 -9.76 1.46
N LEU A 27 5.17 -8.44 1.32
CA LEU A 27 4.92 -7.73 0.05
C LEU A 27 6.07 -7.91 -0.96
N LYS A 28 7.29 -8.22 -0.51
CA LYS A 28 8.37 -8.64 -1.40
C LYS A 28 8.06 -10.00 -2.02
N GLU A 29 7.63 -10.95 -1.20
CA GLU A 29 7.34 -12.33 -1.63
C GLU A 29 6.01 -12.44 -2.39
N ASN A 30 5.06 -11.54 -2.15
CA ASN A 30 3.73 -11.56 -2.77
C ASN A 30 3.52 -10.39 -3.74
N GLU A 31 3.91 -10.60 -5.00
CA GLU A 31 3.79 -9.59 -6.06
C GLU A 31 2.36 -9.10 -6.28
N GLN A 32 1.39 -10.02 -6.36
CA GLN A 32 0.00 -9.65 -6.59
C GLN A 32 -0.49 -8.72 -5.49
N LYS A 33 -0.30 -9.09 -4.21
CA LYS A 33 -0.74 -8.26 -3.09
C LYS A 33 0.00 -6.94 -3.03
N ARG A 34 1.30 -6.90 -3.32
CA ARG A 34 2.05 -5.64 -3.42
C ARG A 34 1.46 -4.70 -4.46
N ASN A 35 1.16 -5.21 -5.65
CA ASN A 35 0.55 -4.41 -6.72
C ASN A 35 -0.85 -3.93 -6.32
N GLU A 36 -1.67 -4.77 -5.70
CA GLU A 36 -2.98 -4.38 -5.15
C GLU A 36 -2.84 -3.23 -4.13
N VAL A 37 -1.91 -3.33 -3.19
CA VAL A 37 -1.66 -2.30 -2.17
C VAL A 37 -1.18 -0.99 -2.84
N LEU A 38 -0.22 -1.05 -3.76
CA LEU A 38 0.30 0.13 -4.47
C LEU A 38 -0.79 0.86 -5.26
N GLU A 39 -1.66 0.14 -5.99
CA GLU A 39 -2.77 0.77 -6.71
C GLU A 39 -3.81 1.38 -5.75
N ALA A 40 -4.09 0.72 -4.64
CA ALA A 40 -5.00 1.26 -3.63
C ALA A 40 -4.41 2.48 -2.91
N CYS A 41 -3.09 2.56 -2.73
CA CYS A 41 -2.39 3.75 -2.22
C CYS A 41 -2.59 4.97 -3.13
N LYS A 42 -2.53 4.81 -4.47
CA LYS A 42 -2.81 5.91 -5.42
C LYS A 42 -4.23 6.46 -5.29
N GLN A 43 -5.15 5.65 -4.77
CA GLN A 43 -6.56 6.01 -4.58
C GLN A 43 -6.86 6.44 -3.13
N ASN A 44 -5.85 6.54 -2.25
CA ASN A 44 -6.01 6.80 -0.81
C ASN A 44 -6.93 5.76 -0.11
N LYS A 45 -6.89 4.51 -0.56
CA LYS A 45 -7.70 3.38 -0.03
C LYS A 45 -6.87 2.40 0.83
N GLN A 46 -5.68 2.80 1.26
CA GLN A 46 -4.78 2.02 2.11
C GLN A 46 -4.27 2.85 3.28
N SER A 47 -3.81 2.18 4.33
CA SER A 47 -3.12 2.84 5.43
C SER A 47 -1.75 3.35 4.99
N ASP A 48 -1.29 4.43 5.62
CA ASP A 48 0.04 4.98 5.37
C ASP A 48 1.15 3.93 5.61
N GLU A 49 0.98 3.09 6.64
CA GLU A 49 1.90 2.00 6.95
C GLU A 49 1.99 0.98 5.80
N ASN A 50 0.86 0.54 5.24
CA ASN A 50 0.86 -0.39 4.10
C ASN A 50 1.45 0.25 2.84
N CYS A 51 1.19 1.54 2.63
CA CYS A 51 1.79 2.28 1.51
C CYS A 51 3.31 2.39 1.66
N ASN A 52 3.80 2.69 2.85
CA ASN A 52 5.24 2.73 3.13
C ASN A 52 5.88 1.36 2.91
N ASN A 53 5.27 0.30 3.46
CA ASN A 53 5.80 -1.05 3.34
C ASN A 53 5.81 -1.56 1.89
N ALA A 54 4.77 -1.26 1.11
CA ALA A 54 4.69 -1.63 -0.30
C ALA A 54 5.73 -0.90 -1.16
N ASN A 55 5.93 0.40 -0.92
CA ASN A 55 6.95 1.18 -1.61
C ASN A 55 8.37 0.73 -1.25
N GLU A 56 8.62 0.40 0.01
CA GLU A 56 9.90 -0.15 0.44
C GLU A 56 10.18 -1.52 -0.21
N ALA A 57 9.19 -2.42 -0.20
CA ALA A 57 9.29 -3.72 -0.87
C ALA A 57 9.64 -3.57 -2.35
N GLN A 58 8.93 -2.68 -3.06
CA GLN A 58 9.17 -2.39 -4.48
C GLN A 58 10.58 -1.83 -4.73
N THR A 59 11.09 -1.00 -3.81
CA THR A 59 12.43 -0.41 -3.91
C THR A 59 13.53 -1.45 -3.70
N ARG A 60 13.34 -2.36 -2.72
CA ARG A 60 14.27 -3.46 -2.46
C ARG A 60 14.37 -4.40 -3.67
N ILE A 61 13.25 -4.76 -4.28
CA ILE A 61 13.22 -5.58 -5.51
C ILE A 61 14.02 -4.91 -6.63
N LYS A 62 13.75 -3.63 -6.93
CA LYS A 62 14.48 -2.89 -7.98
C LYS A 62 15.98 -2.83 -7.70
N SER A 63 16.38 -2.67 -6.44
CA SER A 63 17.79 -2.68 -6.04
C SER A 63 18.43 -4.05 -6.26
N GLU A 64 17.73 -5.14 -5.94
CA GLU A 64 18.19 -6.50 -6.14
C GLU A 64 18.32 -6.84 -7.64
N GLU A 65 17.34 -6.44 -8.45
CA GLU A 65 17.38 -6.58 -9.91
C GLU A 65 18.54 -5.79 -10.54
N PHE A 66 18.76 -4.55 -10.07
CA PHE A 66 19.89 -3.73 -10.53
C PHE A 66 21.23 -4.34 -10.14
N LYS A 67 21.38 -4.84 -8.91
CA LYS A 67 22.60 -5.54 -8.49
C LYS A 67 22.82 -6.77 -9.38
N LYS A 68 21.80 -7.58 -9.59
CA LYS A 68 21.88 -8.77 -10.45
C LYS A 68 22.36 -8.40 -11.85
N SER A 69 21.78 -7.38 -12.48
CA SER A 69 22.19 -6.95 -13.83
C SER A 69 23.60 -6.36 -13.88
N MET A 70 24.12 -5.83 -12.77
CA MET A 70 25.49 -5.32 -12.67
C MET A 70 26.55 -6.42 -12.48
N PHE A 71 26.19 -7.52 -11.81
CA PHE A 71 27.13 -8.62 -11.51
C PHE A 71 27.03 -9.80 -12.49
N GLU A 72 25.90 -9.99 -13.19
CA GLU A 72 25.79 -10.87 -14.35
C GLU A 72 26.37 -10.17 -15.60
N LYS A 73 27.71 -10.04 -15.67
CA LYS A 73 28.37 -9.67 -16.93
C LYS A 73 27.95 -10.67 -18.03
N PRO A 74 27.69 -10.22 -19.27
CA PRO A 74 27.40 -11.14 -20.36
C PRO A 74 28.60 -12.07 -20.53
N ASN A 75 28.36 -13.38 -20.44
CA ASN A 75 29.25 -14.36 -21.05
C ASN A 75 29.26 -14.04 -22.55
N SER A 76 30.25 -13.24 -22.96
CA SER A 76 30.61 -13.04 -24.36
C SER A 76 31.04 -14.40 -24.91
N LYS A 77 30.13 -15.09 -25.59
CA LYS A 77 30.49 -16.12 -26.57
C LYS A 77 30.77 -15.45 -27.90
#